data_AF-A0AAW7AKN8-F1
#
_entry.id   AF-A0AAW7AKN8-F1
#
_cell.length_a   1.000
_cell.length_b   1.000
_cell.length_c   1.000
_cell.angle_alpha   90.00
_cell.angle_beta   90.00
_cell.angle_gamma   90.00
#
_symmetry.space_group_name_H-M   'P 1'
#
loop_
_entity.id
_entity.type
_entity.pdbx_description
1 polymer ?
#
loop_
_entity_poly.entity_id
_entity_poly.type
_entity_poly.pdbx_seq_one_letter_code
_entity_poly.pdbx_strand_id
1 'polypeptide(L)'
;MTWRPSARIVRPGGCTTANLRGMALQPLLAWPDSNINGGADYSVDFSGLLSPGETIKALAFDTGGAGTQAWTSLTDTICTAWISWAQAGTLAVTVCVLGSSGATYQVVVAITVSASPALVPASPPTAPGVDINSVNDATMSAWLASLPTSAPAAGGWWNNANIPTYAGTPP
;
A
#
# COMPACT_ATOMS: atom_id res chain seq x y z
N MET A 1 3.88 4.61 24.33
CA MET A 1 4.45 3.34 23.81
C MET A 1 4.40 3.41 22.30
N THR A 2 5.52 3.36 21.60
CA THR A 2 5.56 3.39 20.13
C THR A 2 5.37 1.96 19.64
N TRP A 3 4.22 1.68 19.02
CA TRP A 3 3.98 0.39 18.34
C TRP A 3 5.07 0.17 17.29
N ARG A 4 5.61 -1.05 17.22
CA ARG A 4 6.56 -1.45 16.17
C ARG A 4 5.82 -2.39 15.21
N PRO A 5 5.95 -2.20 13.88
CA PRO A 5 5.47 -3.16 12.90
C PRO A 5 5.91 -4.59 13.28
N SER A 6 4.94 -5.51 13.35
CA SER A 6 5.14 -6.87 13.85
C SER A 6 5.78 -7.79 12.79
N ALA A 7 6.07 -9.04 13.16
CA ALA A 7 6.96 -10.03 12.51
C ALA A 7 6.73 -10.41 11.03
N ARG A 8 5.85 -9.71 10.29
CA ARG A 8 5.47 -9.97 8.90
C ARG A 8 5.95 -8.86 7.96
N ILE A 9 7.19 -8.41 8.15
CA ILE A 9 7.81 -7.38 7.32
C ILE A 9 8.53 -8.06 6.15
N VAL A 10 8.10 -7.77 4.93
CA VAL A 10 8.84 -8.15 3.72
C VAL A 10 9.64 -6.96 3.21
N ARG A 11 10.82 -7.22 2.64
CA ARG A 11 11.71 -6.18 2.10
C ARG A 11 11.94 -6.39 0.61
N PRO A 12 11.32 -5.59 -0.28
CA PRO A 12 11.81 -5.47 -1.66
C PRO A 12 13.28 -5.04 -1.69
N GLY A 13 14.05 -5.60 -2.64
CA GLY A 13 15.43 -5.17 -2.89
C GLY A 13 16.51 -5.75 -1.97
N GLY A 14 16.21 -6.80 -1.19
CA GLY A 14 17.23 -7.53 -0.42
C GLY A 14 18.36 -8.12 -1.28
N CYS A 15 19.58 -8.20 -0.72
CA CYS A 15 20.78 -8.65 -1.43
C CYS A 15 20.64 -10.04 -2.10
N THR A 16 21.21 -10.12 -3.29
CA THR A 16 21.35 -11.26 -4.20
C THR A 16 20.06 -11.73 -4.88
N THR A 17 19.81 -11.15 -6.05
CA THR A 17 19.38 -11.96 -7.19
C THR A 17 20.28 -13.19 -7.27
N ALA A 18 19.75 -14.35 -6.88
CA ALA A 18 20.41 -15.60 -7.23
C ALA A 18 20.36 -15.69 -8.76
N ASN A 19 21.45 -15.33 -9.42
CA ASN A 19 21.56 -15.46 -10.87
C ASN A 19 21.80 -16.93 -11.20
N LEU A 20 20.73 -17.71 -11.28
CA LEU A 20 20.77 -19.04 -11.85
C LEU A 20 20.75 -18.88 -13.37
N ARG A 21 21.92 -19.03 -14.00
CA ARG A 21 22.08 -19.02 -15.47
C ARG A 21 21.59 -17.72 -16.16
N GLY A 22 21.85 -16.57 -15.57
CA GLY A 22 21.54 -15.27 -16.18
C GLY A 22 20.07 -14.83 -16.07
N MET A 23 19.26 -15.56 -15.31
CA MET A 23 17.93 -15.10 -14.90
C MET A 23 18.04 -14.40 -13.55
N ALA A 24 17.66 -13.12 -13.51
CA ALA A 24 17.49 -12.38 -12.26
C ALA A 24 16.28 -12.97 -11.50
N LEU A 25 16.54 -13.90 -10.58
CA LEU A 25 15.52 -14.35 -9.63
C LEU A 25 15.35 -13.25 -8.58
N GLN A 26 14.34 -12.39 -8.74
CA GLN A 26 13.85 -11.60 -7.62
C GLN A 26 13.18 -12.56 -6.64
N PRO A 27 13.57 -12.59 -5.35
CA PRO A 27 12.87 -13.37 -4.35
C PRO A 27 11.40 -12.95 -4.34
N LEU A 28 10.48 -13.92 -4.44
CA LEU A 28 9.06 -13.66 -4.28
C LEU A 28 8.85 -13.07 -2.86
N LEU A 29 8.32 -11.86 -2.79
CA LEU A 29 7.90 -11.29 -1.51
C LEU A 29 6.66 -12.04 -1.05
N ALA A 30 6.73 -12.69 0.10
CA ALA A 30 5.61 -13.44 0.64
C ALA A 30 5.46 -13.19 2.15
N TRP A 31 4.24 -12.90 2.58
CA TRP A 31 3.90 -12.90 4.00
C TRP A 31 3.64 -14.32 4.51
N PRO A 32 3.72 -14.55 5.83
CA PRO A 32 3.29 -15.81 6.40
C PRO A 32 1.82 -16.11 6.07
N ASP A 33 1.54 -17.40 5.89
CA ASP A 33 0.20 -17.88 5.58
C ASP A 33 -0.83 -17.47 6.63
N SER A 34 -2.10 -17.46 6.22
CA SER A 34 -3.24 -17.13 7.09
C SER A 34 -4.40 -18.10 6.86
N ASN A 35 -5.50 -17.84 7.57
CA ASN A 35 -6.74 -18.57 7.48
C ASN A 35 -7.85 -17.58 7.07
N ILE A 36 -8.88 -18.06 6.39
CA ILE A 36 -10.09 -17.24 6.18
C ILE A 36 -10.68 -16.81 7.53
N ASN A 37 -11.22 -15.59 7.62
CA ASN A 37 -11.63 -14.89 8.85
C ASN A 37 -10.48 -14.59 9.84
N GLY A 38 -9.25 -14.98 9.51
CA GLY A 38 -8.04 -14.55 10.20
C GLY A 38 -7.64 -13.15 9.75
N GLY A 39 -6.81 -12.49 10.55
CA GLY A 39 -6.34 -11.14 10.28
C GLY A 39 -5.16 -10.76 11.17
N ALA A 40 -4.32 -9.88 10.65
CA ALA A 40 -3.07 -9.48 11.29
C ALA A 40 -2.53 -8.19 10.65
N ASP A 41 -1.44 -7.67 11.23
CA ASP A 41 -0.63 -6.64 10.60
C ASP A 41 0.26 -7.25 9.51
N TYR A 42 0.29 -6.62 8.34
CA TYR A 42 1.10 -7.00 7.20
C TYR A 42 1.92 -5.80 6.73
N SER A 43 3.24 -5.97 6.67
CA SER A 43 4.16 -4.84 6.51
C SER A 43 5.10 -5.04 5.33
N VAL A 44 5.46 -3.92 4.70
CA VAL A 44 6.44 -3.83 3.62
C VAL A 44 7.43 -2.71 3.94
N ASP A 45 8.72 -3.01 3.89
CA ASP A 45 9.79 -2.03 4.10
C ASP A 45 10.41 -1.62 2.76
N PHE A 46 10.19 -0.37 2.36
CA PHE A 46 10.65 0.20 1.10
C PHE A 46 12.06 0.79 1.18
N SER A 47 12.79 0.65 2.30
CA SER A 47 14.16 1.20 2.45
C SER A 47 15.14 0.75 1.36
N GLY A 48 14.93 -0.43 0.77
CA GLY A 48 15.74 -0.95 -0.34
C GLY A 48 15.39 -0.37 -1.72
N LEU A 49 14.30 0.38 -1.84
CA LEU A 49 13.83 1.00 -3.09
C LEU A 49 13.93 2.53 -3.06
N LEU A 50 13.74 3.11 -1.87
CA LEU A 50 13.79 4.56 -1.68
C LEU A 50 15.22 5.09 -1.85
N SER A 51 15.33 6.29 -2.42
CA SER A 51 16.60 7.00 -2.46
C SER A 51 17.09 7.36 -1.05
N PRO A 52 18.40 7.51 -0.81
CA PRO A 52 18.90 7.92 0.50
C PRO A 52 18.25 9.22 0.99
N GLY A 53 17.64 9.17 2.18
CA GLY A 53 16.93 10.31 2.77
C GLY A 53 15.51 10.56 2.25
N GLU A 54 15.04 9.73 1.32
CA GLU A 54 13.65 9.77 0.84
C GLU A 54 12.71 9.16 1.89
N THR A 55 11.54 9.79 2.05
CA THR A 55 10.49 9.36 2.99
C THR A 55 9.21 9.03 2.24
N ILE A 56 8.33 8.23 2.84
CA ILE A 56 7.04 7.89 2.23
C ILE A 56 6.02 8.97 2.59
N LYS A 57 5.33 9.52 1.58
CA LYS A 57 4.28 10.54 1.73
C LYS A 57 2.87 9.95 1.67
N ALA A 58 2.67 8.91 0.88
CA ALA A 58 1.40 8.22 0.76
C ALA A 58 1.63 6.74 0.48
N LEU A 59 0.65 5.91 0.84
CA LEU A 59 0.68 4.47 0.66
C LEU A 59 -0.72 3.96 0.29
N ALA A 60 -0.76 2.83 -0.41
CA ALA A 60 -1.98 2.09 -0.68
C ALA A 60 -1.68 0.58 -0.66
N PHE A 61 -2.59 -0.18 -0.05
CA PHE A 61 -2.62 -1.64 -0.13
C PHE A 61 -3.86 -2.04 -0.91
N ASP A 62 -3.66 -2.78 -1.99
CA ASP A 62 -4.74 -3.33 -2.79
C ASP A 62 -4.78 -4.84 -2.62
N THR A 63 -5.81 -5.30 -1.92
CA THR A 63 -6.11 -6.73 -1.72
C THR A 63 -7.18 -7.23 -2.70
N GLY A 64 -7.59 -6.39 -3.65
CA GLY A 64 -8.78 -6.60 -4.47
C GLY A 64 -10.02 -6.81 -3.60
N GLY A 65 -10.75 -7.89 -3.88
CA GLY A 65 -11.88 -8.34 -3.05
C GLY A 65 -11.54 -9.46 -2.07
N ALA A 66 -10.26 -9.81 -1.91
CA ALA A 66 -9.85 -11.00 -1.15
C ALA A 66 -9.70 -10.76 0.35
N GLY A 67 -9.50 -9.51 0.76
CA GLY A 67 -9.41 -9.11 2.16
C GLY A 67 -10.09 -7.78 2.44
N THR A 68 -10.32 -7.52 3.72
CA THR A 68 -10.84 -6.25 4.22
C THR A 68 -9.75 -5.56 5.01
N GLN A 69 -9.34 -4.37 4.56
CA GLN A 69 -8.40 -3.53 5.28
C GLN A 69 -9.12 -2.76 6.40
N ALA A 70 -8.62 -2.87 7.62
CA ALA A 70 -9.14 -2.10 8.75
C ALA A 70 -8.45 -0.74 8.91
N TRP A 71 -7.13 -0.71 8.79
CA TRP A 71 -6.33 0.50 8.88
C TRP A 71 -4.98 0.34 8.19
N THR A 72 -4.31 1.46 7.97
CA THR A 72 -2.92 1.54 7.51
C THR A 72 -2.09 2.42 8.42
N SER A 73 -0.81 2.14 8.52
CA SER A 73 0.15 2.92 9.29
C SER A 73 1.48 3.01 8.56
N LEU A 74 2.22 4.08 8.81
CA LEU A 74 3.57 4.29 8.31
C LEU A 74 4.51 4.50 9.50
N THR A 75 5.64 3.78 9.49
CA THR A 75 6.76 4.03 10.39
C THR A 75 8.03 4.10 9.55
N ASP A 76 8.58 5.31 9.40
CA ASP A 76 9.74 5.60 8.55
C ASP A 76 9.53 5.15 7.08
N THR A 77 10.19 4.06 6.67
CA THR A 77 10.10 3.46 5.34
C THR A 77 9.20 2.22 5.30
N ILE A 78 8.54 1.90 6.42
CA ILE A 78 7.74 0.69 6.59
C ILE A 78 6.27 1.04 6.54
N CYS A 79 5.59 0.58 5.50
CA CYS A 79 4.13 0.64 5.39
C CYS A 79 3.53 -0.60 6.01
N THR A 80 2.44 -0.45 6.76
CA THR A 80 1.71 -1.57 7.36
C THR A 80 0.22 -1.40 7.13
N ALA A 81 -0.48 -2.50 6.86
CA ALA A 81 -1.92 -2.56 6.89
C ALA A 81 -2.37 -3.67 7.83
N TRP A 82 -3.48 -3.47 8.54
CA TRP A 82 -4.20 -4.57 9.15
C TRP A 82 -5.26 -5.08 8.18
N ILE A 83 -5.18 -6.37 7.85
CA ILE A 83 -6.05 -6.99 6.85
C ILE A 83 -6.66 -8.25 7.47
N SER A 84 -7.97 -8.42 7.30
CA SER A 84 -8.65 -9.71 7.48
C SER A 84 -8.96 -10.35 6.14
N TRP A 85 -8.93 -11.69 6.06
CA TRP A 85 -9.10 -12.41 4.81
C TRP A 85 -10.50 -12.99 4.67
N ALA A 86 -11.13 -12.73 3.52
CA ALA A 86 -12.46 -13.24 3.18
C ALA A 86 -12.42 -14.32 2.08
N GLN A 87 -11.27 -14.50 1.42
CA GLN A 87 -11.07 -15.48 0.35
C GLN A 87 -9.85 -16.36 0.64
N ALA A 88 -9.95 -17.64 0.27
CA ALA A 88 -8.86 -18.60 0.38
C ALA A 88 -8.11 -18.75 -0.94
N GLY A 89 -6.89 -19.28 -0.88
CA GLY A 89 -6.01 -19.53 -2.01
C GLY A 89 -4.69 -18.77 -1.92
N THR A 90 -3.91 -18.82 -3.00
CA THR A 90 -2.73 -17.98 -3.17
C THR A 90 -3.19 -16.62 -3.68
N LEU A 91 -3.03 -15.60 -2.85
CA LEU A 91 -3.44 -14.24 -3.12
C LEU A 91 -2.22 -13.36 -3.37
N ALA A 92 -2.43 -12.29 -4.13
CA ALA A 92 -1.42 -11.26 -4.37
C ALA A 92 -1.97 -9.92 -3.87
N VAL A 93 -1.16 -9.22 -3.08
CA VAL A 93 -1.46 -7.86 -2.60
C VAL A 93 -0.50 -6.90 -3.27
N THR A 94 -1.06 -5.92 -3.96
CA THR A 94 -0.27 -4.85 -4.55
C THR A 94 -0.09 -3.74 -3.52
N VAL A 95 1.15 -3.35 -3.25
CA VAL A 95 1.47 -2.27 -2.30
C VAL A 95 2.19 -1.17 -3.07
N CYS A 96 1.61 0.02 -3.04
CA CYS A 96 2.12 1.19 -3.72
C CYS A 96 2.48 2.28 -2.70
N VAL A 97 3.58 2.99 -2.94
CA VAL A 97 3.98 4.14 -2.12
C VAL A 97 4.41 5.31 -3.00
N LEU A 98 4.12 6.52 -2.54
CA LEU A 98 4.61 7.77 -3.09
C LEU A 98 5.77 8.26 -2.21
N GLY A 99 6.97 8.32 -2.79
CA GLY A 99 8.15 8.86 -2.13
C GLY A 99 8.14 10.39 -2.08
N SER A 100 8.95 10.96 -1.19
CA SER A 100 9.02 12.40 -0.97
C SER A 100 9.57 13.17 -2.18
N SER A 101 10.30 12.47 -3.05
CA SER A 101 10.80 12.94 -4.34
C SER A 101 9.71 13.09 -5.43
N GLY A 102 8.52 12.53 -5.20
CA GLY A 102 7.46 12.42 -6.22
C GLY A 102 7.50 11.11 -7.02
N ALA A 103 8.51 10.27 -6.83
CA ALA A 103 8.55 8.94 -7.43
C ALA A 103 7.54 8.00 -6.78
N THR A 104 6.94 7.11 -7.59
CA THR A 104 6.07 6.04 -7.11
C THR A 104 6.79 4.70 -7.18
N TYR A 105 6.60 3.89 -6.15
CA TYR A 105 7.16 2.54 -6.05
C TYR A 105 6.03 1.55 -5.82
N GLN A 106 6.10 0.41 -6.49
CA GLN A 106 5.10 -0.64 -6.40
C GLN A 106 5.77 -1.99 -6.20
N VAL A 107 5.18 -2.80 -5.32
CA VAL A 107 5.58 -4.19 -5.10
C VAL A 107 4.35 -5.08 -5.01
N VAL A 108 4.53 -6.36 -5.34
CA VAL A 108 3.49 -7.38 -5.17
C VAL A 108 3.96 -8.35 -4.11
N VAL A 109 3.14 -8.57 -3.09
CA VAL A 109 3.40 -9.49 -1.98
C VAL A 109 2.39 -10.63 -2.03
N ALA A 110 2.89 -11.86 -2.06
CA ALA A 110 2.06 -13.06 -2.03
C ALA A 110 1.66 -13.44 -0.59
N ILE A 111 0.53 -14.11 -0.44
CA ILE A 111 0.13 -14.79 0.80
C ILE A 111 -0.72 -16.01 0.46
N THR A 112 -0.57 -17.10 1.21
CA THR A 112 -1.51 -18.23 1.14
C THR A 112 -2.53 -18.11 2.24
N VAL A 113 -3.81 -18.14 1.88
CA VAL A 113 -4.92 -18.17 2.83
C VAL A 113 -5.59 -19.54 2.77
N SER A 114 -5.57 -20.27 3.88
CA SER A 114 -6.26 -21.54 4.00
C SER A 114 -7.78 -21.36 3.99
N ALA A 115 -8.49 -22.29 3.33
CA ALA A 115 -9.95 -22.37 3.36
C ALA A 115 -10.51 -22.77 4.74
N SER A 116 -9.66 -23.29 5.64
CA SER A 116 -10.05 -23.54 7.03
C SER A 116 -10.19 -22.20 7.77
N PRO A 117 -11.36 -21.90 8.36
CA PRO A 117 -11.55 -20.68 9.13
C PRO A 117 -10.62 -20.59 10.33
N ALA A 118 -10.21 -19.36 10.67
CA ALA A 118 -9.54 -19.10 11.93
C ALA A 118 -10.45 -19.51 13.10
N LEU A 119 -9.88 -20.16 14.12
CA LEU A 119 -10.62 -20.60 15.31
C LEU A 119 -11.18 -19.41 16.11
N VAL A 120 -10.51 -18.27 16.06
CA VAL A 120 -10.92 -17.03 16.69
C VAL A 120 -11.09 -15.98 15.58
N PRO A 121 -12.26 -15.33 15.47
CA PRO A 121 -12.46 -14.25 14.51
C PRO A 121 -11.45 -13.13 14.76
N ALA A 122 -10.79 -12.67 13.71
CA ALA A 122 -9.85 -11.57 13.82
C ALA A 122 -10.59 -10.25 14.06
N SER A 123 -10.17 -9.51 15.09
CA SER A 123 -10.62 -8.14 15.34
C SER A 123 -9.43 -7.19 15.21
N PRO A 124 -9.56 -6.10 14.43
CA PRO A 124 -8.48 -5.14 14.32
C PRO A 124 -8.25 -4.43 15.66
N PRO A 125 -6.99 -4.32 16.12
CA PRO A 125 -6.67 -3.41 17.20
C PRO A 125 -6.85 -1.96 16.71
N THR A 126 -6.86 -1.00 17.63
CA THR A 126 -6.81 0.42 17.29
C THR A 126 -5.59 0.72 16.42
N ALA A 127 -5.79 1.51 15.36
CA ALA A 127 -4.73 1.88 14.44
C ALA A 127 -3.53 2.49 15.19
N PRO A 128 -2.30 2.00 14.95
CA PRO A 128 -1.12 2.56 15.57
C PRO A 128 -0.70 3.85 14.86
N GLY A 129 -0.81 4.98 15.55
CA GLY A 129 -0.27 6.27 15.10
C GLY A 129 -1.28 7.16 14.37
N VAL A 130 -0.77 8.02 13.48
CA VAL A 130 -1.57 8.98 12.69
C VAL A 130 -2.01 8.31 11.41
N ASP A 131 -3.31 8.40 11.09
CA ASP A 131 -3.83 7.99 9.79
C ASP A 131 -3.11 8.78 8.70
N ILE A 132 -2.36 8.08 7.86
CA ILE A 132 -1.85 8.67 6.62
C ILE A 132 -2.99 8.60 5.61
N ASN A 133 -3.23 9.71 4.91
CA ASN A 133 -4.20 9.81 3.83
C ASN A 133 -3.99 8.66 2.84
N SER A 134 -4.77 7.59 2.98
CA SER A 134 -4.81 6.53 1.99
C SER A 134 -5.38 7.15 0.72
N VAL A 135 -4.60 7.11 -0.36
CA VAL A 135 -5.10 7.50 -1.68
C VAL A 135 -5.84 6.29 -2.20
N ASN A 136 -7.17 6.34 -2.13
CA ASN A 136 -8.08 5.31 -2.59
C ASN A 136 -9.09 5.95 -3.56
N ASP A 137 -9.90 5.13 -4.22
CA ASP A 137 -10.86 5.62 -5.21
C ASP A 137 -11.84 6.63 -4.63
N ALA A 138 -12.24 6.48 -3.36
CA ALA A 138 -13.13 7.41 -2.69
C ALA A 138 -12.44 8.75 -2.42
N THR A 139 -11.17 8.77 -1.98
CA THR A 139 -10.42 10.00 -1.76
C THR A 139 -10.07 10.72 -3.07
N MET A 140 -9.74 9.97 -4.13
CA MET A 140 -9.56 10.54 -5.48
C MET A 140 -10.86 11.06 -6.07
N SER A 141 -11.97 10.35 -5.90
CA SER A 141 -13.29 10.83 -6.35
C SER A 141 -13.74 12.08 -5.60
N ALA A 142 -13.52 12.12 -4.28
CA ALA A 142 -13.80 13.30 -3.47
C ALA A 142 -12.93 14.50 -3.86
N TRP A 143 -11.64 14.27 -4.14
CA TRP A 143 -10.75 15.30 -4.65
C TRP A 143 -11.21 15.82 -6.02
N LEU A 144 -11.51 14.94 -6.97
CA LEU A 144 -12.00 15.33 -8.31
C LEU A 144 -13.32 16.09 -8.24
N ALA A 145 -14.23 15.69 -7.34
CA ALA A 145 -15.49 16.39 -7.09
C ALA A 145 -15.29 17.77 -6.43
N SER A 146 -14.19 17.96 -5.70
CA SER A 146 -13.84 19.25 -5.07
C SER A 146 -13.27 20.28 -6.05
N LEU A 147 -12.81 19.85 -7.24
CA LEU A 147 -12.21 20.74 -8.21
C LEU A 147 -13.26 21.64 -8.89
N PRO A 148 -12.91 22.91 -9.21
CA PRO A 148 -13.79 23.79 -9.98
C PRO A 148 -14.17 23.18 -11.33
N THR A 149 -15.39 23.41 -11.80
CA THR A 149 -15.85 22.93 -13.13
C THR A 149 -15.52 23.90 -14.27
N SER A 150 -14.87 25.03 -13.95
CA SER A 150 -14.40 26.03 -14.92
C SER A 150 -12.91 26.32 -14.70
N ALA A 151 -12.18 26.52 -15.80
CA ALA A 151 -10.74 26.79 -15.78
C ALA A 151 -10.37 28.01 -14.89
N PRO A 152 -9.48 27.88 -13.91
CA PRO A 152 -9.02 28.98 -13.07
C PRO A 152 -8.14 29.95 -13.86
N ALA A 153 -8.42 31.26 -13.77
CA ALA A 153 -7.65 32.28 -14.47
C ALA A 153 -6.20 32.42 -13.94
N ALA A 154 -5.95 32.05 -12.68
CA ALA A 154 -4.64 32.14 -12.02
C ALA A 154 -3.81 30.84 -12.09
N GLY A 155 -4.27 29.88 -12.90
CA GLY A 155 -3.72 28.53 -12.96
C GLY A 155 -4.19 27.63 -11.82
N GLY A 156 -4.06 26.32 -12.00
CA GLY A 156 -4.50 25.32 -11.04
C GLY A 156 -5.29 24.16 -11.66
N TRP A 157 -5.54 23.15 -10.84
CA TRP A 157 -6.34 21.98 -11.21
C TRP A 157 -7.83 22.32 -11.28
N TRP A 158 -8.51 21.81 -12.30
CA TRP A 158 -9.95 21.92 -12.47
C TRP A 158 -10.53 20.65 -13.10
N ASN A 159 -11.82 20.42 -12.89
CA ASN A 159 -12.55 19.29 -13.42
C ASN A 159 -13.17 19.65 -14.77
N ASN A 160 -12.50 19.25 -15.85
CA ASN A 160 -12.97 19.40 -17.21
C ASN A 160 -13.77 18.16 -17.63
N ALA A 161 -15.07 18.13 -17.30
CA ALA A 161 -15.95 17.02 -17.63
C ALA A 161 -15.43 15.63 -17.15
N ASN A 162 -15.12 15.54 -15.86
CA ASN A 162 -14.51 14.40 -15.15
C ASN A 162 -13.06 14.10 -15.51
N ILE A 163 -12.37 15.03 -16.18
CA ILE A 163 -10.95 14.92 -16.48
C ILE A 163 -10.19 16.00 -15.69
N PRO A 164 -9.39 15.64 -14.68
CA PRO A 164 -8.57 16.62 -13.97
C PRO A 164 -7.55 17.23 -14.94
N THR A 165 -7.68 18.53 -15.13
CA THR A 165 -6.89 19.31 -16.09
C THR A 165 -6.19 20.43 -15.35
N TYR A 166 -4.92 20.69 -15.64
CA TYR A 166 -4.21 21.84 -15.09
C TYR A 166 -4.32 23.02 -16.05
N ALA A 167 -4.82 24.16 -15.58
CA ALA A 167 -4.77 25.41 -16.34
C ALA A 167 -3.45 26.12 -16.05
N GLY A 168 -2.75 26.58 -17.10
CA GLY A 168 -1.47 27.28 -17.00
C GLY A 168 -0.26 26.39 -17.27
N THR A 169 0.94 26.94 -17.06
CA THR A 169 2.20 26.21 -17.17
C THR A 169 2.37 25.33 -15.93
N PRO A 170 2.58 24.01 -16.06
CA PRO A 170 2.87 23.16 -14.91
C PRO A 170 4.12 23.69 -14.18
N PRO A 171 4.13 23.70 -12.84
CA PRO A 171 5.34 23.99 -12.07
C PRO A 171 6.42 22.92 -12.26
#